data_AF-A0A3G8YIM6-F1
#
_entry.id   AF-A0A3G8YIM6-F1
#
_cell.length_a   1.000
_cell.length_b   1.000
_cell.length_c   1.000
_cell.angle_alpha   90.00
_cell.angle_beta   90.00
_cell.angle_gamma   90.00
#
_symmetry.space_group_name_H-M   'P 1'
#
loop_
_entity.id
_entity.type
_entity.pdbx_description
1 polymer ?
#
loop_
_entity_poly.entity_id
_entity_poly.type
_entity_poly.pdbx_seq_one_letter_code
_entity_poly.pdbx_strand_id
1 'polypeptide(L)'
;MKPLLLTLALASLGVGFAYNQNAPILPDPRLSPGDVLTSDTAIICVSGYTKTVRNVPQPLKEQVYRSYGIASRESGEYEVDHIISLELGGSNSIKNLYPESYKTQPLNAHVKDSLENKLHALACGGKITMQEAQQAIASNWTTAYVKYVGPLPGGAQPIVNGNAPITHVPTLPTPAPVPISSTAQGSGTATGTTTPNADGSCPTTAPIKVSSAGIYHLPTGDGNYQRTKAKSCFTSASAAQSAGYRGIKK
;
A
#
# COMPACT_ATOMS: atom_id res chain seq x y z
N MET A 1 -65.16 12.37 35.08
CA MET A 1 -64.38 13.20 34.15
C MET A 1 -62.91 13.05 34.53
N LYS A 2 -62.12 12.30 33.75
CA LYS A 2 -60.68 12.08 33.97
C LYS A 2 -59.95 12.63 32.74
N PRO A 3 -58.96 13.52 32.90
CA PRO A 3 -58.28 14.12 31.76
C PRO A 3 -57.34 13.10 31.11
N LEU A 4 -57.45 12.97 29.80
CA LEU A 4 -56.59 12.16 28.96
C LEU A 4 -55.31 12.97 28.70
N LEU A 5 -54.19 12.57 29.32
CA LEU A 5 -52.87 13.13 29.03
C LEU A 5 -52.35 12.53 27.72
N LEU A 6 -52.26 13.37 26.69
CA LEU A 6 -51.67 13.04 25.40
C LEU A 6 -50.15 13.24 25.50
N THR A 7 -49.40 12.15 25.63
CA THR A 7 -47.93 12.18 25.60
C THR A 7 -47.45 12.33 24.15
N LEU A 8 -46.89 13.49 23.83
CA LEU A 8 -46.24 13.75 22.56
C LEU A 8 -44.84 13.09 22.58
N ALA A 9 -44.68 11.96 21.90
CA ALA A 9 -43.38 11.32 21.73
C ALA A 9 -42.56 12.13 20.71
N LEU A 10 -41.52 12.83 21.17
CA LEU A 10 -40.47 13.37 20.30
C LEU A 10 -39.66 12.20 19.76
N ALA A 11 -39.87 11.85 18.49
CA ALA A 11 -38.94 11.00 17.75
C ALA A 11 -37.68 11.83 17.47
N SER A 12 -36.64 11.62 18.26
CA SER A 12 -35.29 12.10 17.95
C SER A 12 -34.81 11.42 16.67
N LEU A 13 -34.77 12.17 15.56
CA LEU A 13 -33.97 11.79 14.40
C LEU A 13 -32.50 11.88 14.82
N GLY A 14 -31.99 10.80 15.39
CA GLY A 14 -30.55 10.61 15.55
C GLY A 14 -29.93 10.68 14.16
N VAL A 15 -29.15 11.71 13.90
CA VAL A 15 -28.22 11.74 12.77
C VAL A 15 -27.17 10.68 13.08
N GLY A 16 -27.44 9.44 12.67
CA GLY A 16 -26.47 8.36 12.75
C GLY A 16 -25.34 8.70 11.80
N PHE A 17 -24.18 9.10 12.33
CA PHE A 17 -22.94 9.02 11.58
C PHE A 17 -22.75 7.56 11.22
N ALA A 18 -22.93 7.22 9.95
CA ALA A 18 -22.56 5.92 9.43
C ALA A 18 -21.03 5.82 9.48
N TYR A 19 -20.49 5.44 10.64
CA TYR A 19 -19.13 4.95 10.72
C TYR A 19 -19.00 3.85 9.68
N ASN A 20 -18.01 3.96 8.80
CA ASN A 20 -17.74 2.89 7.86
C ASN A 20 -17.21 1.69 8.65
N GLN A 21 -18.12 0.81 9.07
CA GLN A 21 -17.81 -0.42 9.81
C GLN A 21 -16.98 -1.42 8.98
N ASN A 22 -16.57 -1.04 7.76
CA ASN A 22 -15.78 -1.82 6.82
C ASN A 22 -14.36 -1.26 6.61
N ALA A 23 -13.87 -0.37 7.50
CA ALA A 23 -12.47 0.05 7.48
C ALA A 23 -11.56 -1.20 7.52
N PRO A 24 -10.66 -1.39 6.54
CA PRO A 24 -9.80 -2.57 6.54
C PRO A 24 -8.80 -2.49 7.70
N ILE A 25 -8.89 -3.44 8.63
CA ILE A 25 -7.89 -3.54 9.71
C ILE A 25 -6.57 -4.09 9.16
N LEU A 26 -6.64 -5.08 8.25
CA LEU A 26 -5.49 -5.65 7.56
C LEU A 26 -5.45 -5.15 6.10
N PRO A 27 -4.26 -4.95 5.52
CA PRO A 27 -4.15 -4.70 4.09
C PRO A 27 -4.58 -5.93 3.28
N ASP A 28 -5.29 -5.72 2.16
CA ASP A 28 -5.54 -6.79 1.19
C ASP A 28 -4.24 -7.14 0.44
N PRO A 29 -3.69 -8.35 0.59
CA PRO A 29 -2.41 -8.72 -0.02
C PRO A 29 -2.44 -8.76 -1.56
N ARG A 30 -3.63 -8.78 -2.17
CA ARG A 30 -3.78 -8.71 -3.64
C ARG A 30 -3.60 -7.30 -4.17
N LEU A 31 -3.96 -6.29 -3.36
CA LEU A 31 -3.82 -4.88 -3.69
C LEU A 31 -2.43 -4.37 -3.28
N SER A 32 -2.05 -4.71 -2.06
CA SER A 32 -0.86 -4.18 -1.41
C SER A 32 -0.12 -5.31 -0.68
N PRO A 33 0.74 -6.07 -1.38
CA PRO A 33 1.48 -7.19 -0.80
C PRO A 33 2.62 -6.79 0.15
N GLY A 34 2.98 -5.50 0.24
CA GLY A 34 4.13 -5.03 1.04
C GLY A 34 5.42 -4.92 0.21
N ASP A 35 5.47 -3.94 -0.69
CA ASP A 35 6.64 -3.70 -1.55
C ASP A 35 7.80 -3.03 -0.77
N VAL A 36 9.03 -3.52 -0.97
CA VAL A 36 10.24 -3.07 -0.28
C VAL A 36 11.06 -2.17 -1.20
N LEU A 37 11.57 -1.05 -0.68
CA LEU A 37 12.54 -0.20 -1.38
C LEU A 37 13.98 -0.69 -1.19
N THR A 38 14.33 -1.04 0.04
CA THR A 38 15.64 -1.60 0.40
C THR A 38 15.54 -2.38 1.71
N SER A 39 16.47 -3.31 1.94
CA SER A 39 16.64 -3.99 3.23
C SER A 39 18.02 -3.72 3.83
N ASP A 40 18.77 -2.78 3.27
CA ASP A 40 20.11 -2.41 3.71
C ASP A 40 20.05 -1.57 5.00
N THR A 41 20.47 -2.15 6.11
CA THR A 41 20.48 -1.50 7.43
C THR A 41 21.46 -0.33 7.50
N ALA A 42 22.52 -0.32 6.67
CA ALA A 42 23.44 0.81 6.60
C ALA A 42 22.79 2.07 6.00
N ILE A 43 21.67 1.90 5.28
CA ILE A 43 20.86 3.00 4.74
C ILE A 43 19.68 3.30 5.70
N ILE A 44 18.94 2.27 6.09
CA ILE A 44 17.67 2.41 6.82
C ILE A 44 17.90 2.93 8.25
N CYS A 45 18.95 2.46 8.93
CA CYS A 45 19.20 2.76 10.34
C CYS A 45 19.99 4.07 10.55
N VAL A 46 20.00 4.94 9.54
CA VAL A 46 20.61 6.27 9.62
C VAL A 46 19.54 7.30 9.96
N SER A 47 19.82 8.13 10.96
CA SER A 47 18.91 9.20 11.39
C SER A 47 18.48 10.08 10.22
N GLY A 48 17.18 10.25 10.05
CA GLY A 48 16.59 11.08 8.99
C GLY A 48 16.37 10.37 7.65
N TYR A 49 16.71 9.08 7.50
CA TYR A 49 16.52 8.31 6.26
C TYR A 49 15.11 8.50 5.66
N THR A 50 14.05 8.33 6.45
CA THR A 50 12.66 8.43 5.96
C THR A 50 12.32 9.79 5.36
N LYS A 51 12.94 10.88 5.84
CA LYS A 51 12.75 12.24 5.27
C LYS A 51 13.29 12.34 3.85
N THR A 52 14.29 11.52 3.50
CA THR A 52 14.92 11.53 2.18
C THR A 52 14.13 10.73 1.14
N VAL A 53 13.36 9.73 1.58
CA VAL A 53 12.63 8.81 0.69
C VAL A 53 11.11 9.00 0.68
N ARG A 54 10.53 9.69 1.66
CA ARG A 54 9.07 9.85 1.77
C ARG A 54 8.49 10.62 0.58
N ASN A 55 7.62 9.96 -0.20
CA ASN A 55 6.94 10.60 -1.34
C ASN A 55 5.66 9.83 -1.72
N VAL A 56 4.53 10.21 -1.12
CA VAL A 56 3.20 9.68 -1.47
C VAL A 56 2.30 10.86 -1.88
N PRO A 57 2.29 11.24 -3.18
CA PRO A 57 1.55 12.41 -3.63
C PRO A 57 0.03 12.17 -3.56
N GLN A 58 -0.74 13.24 -3.43
CA GLN A 58 -2.20 13.18 -3.27
C GLN A 58 -2.93 12.32 -4.32
N PRO A 59 -2.60 12.36 -5.63
CA PRO A 59 -3.23 11.48 -6.62
C PRO A 59 -3.00 9.98 -6.36
N LEU A 60 -1.84 9.62 -5.79
CA LEU A 60 -1.54 8.24 -5.42
C LEU A 60 -2.39 7.82 -4.21
N LYS A 61 -2.55 8.71 -3.22
CA LYS A 61 -3.45 8.46 -2.07
C LYS A 61 -4.89 8.21 -2.53
N GLU A 62 -5.38 9.02 -3.46
CA GLU A 62 -6.71 8.84 -4.06
C GLU A 62 -6.85 7.54 -4.85
N GLN A 63 -5.78 7.09 -5.51
CA GLN A 63 -5.76 5.79 -6.16
C GLN A 63 -5.87 4.64 -5.15
N VAL A 64 -5.19 4.73 -4.01
CA VAL A 64 -5.27 3.74 -2.92
C VAL A 64 -6.70 3.67 -2.36
N TYR A 65 -7.31 4.82 -2.04
CA TYR A 65 -8.69 4.83 -1.55
C TYR A 65 -9.66 4.16 -2.54
N ARG A 66 -9.51 4.45 -3.85
CA ARG A 66 -10.33 3.82 -4.90
C ARG A 66 -10.09 2.32 -5.00
N SER A 67 -8.85 1.83 -4.91
CA SER A 67 -8.57 0.39 -5.00
C SER A 67 -9.15 -0.39 -3.82
N TYR A 68 -9.30 0.25 -2.67
CA TYR A 68 -9.93 -0.30 -1.47
C TYR A 68 -11.44 -0.03 -1.38
N GLY A 69 -12.07 0.55 -2.41
CA GLY A 69 -13.51 0.80 -2.44
C GLY A 69 -13.99 1.94 -1.52
N ILE A 70 -13.09 2.80 -1.06
CA ILE A 70 -13.41 3.93 -0.17
C ILE A 70 -13.81 5.14 -1.03
N ALA A 71 -15.12 5.25 -1.31
CA ALA A 71 -15.70 6.33 -2.10
C ALA A 71 -15.85 7.66 -1.32
N SER A 72 -16.10 7.58 -0.01
CA SER A 72 -16.24 8.72 0.91
C SER A 72 -15.55 8.44 2.23
N ARG A 73 -15.00 9.48 2.85
CA ARG A 73 -14.33 9.44 4.16
C ARG A 73 -14.37 10.81 4.82
N GLU A 74 -14.42 10.84 6.13
CA GLU A 74 -14.26 12.08 6.88
C GLU A 74 -12.79 12.52 6.93
N SER A 75 -12.57 13.81 7.14
CA SER A 75 -11.22 14.32 7.41
C SER A 75 -10.65 13.66 8.66
N GLY A 76 -9.46 13.08 8.56
CA GLY A 76 -8.80 12.37 9.67
C GLY A 76 -9.35 10.98 9.96
N GLU A 77 -10.24 10.42 9.14
CA GLU A 77 -10.71 9.04 9.32
C GLU A 77 -9.64 8.00 8.98
N TYR A 78 -8.92 8.25 7.88
CA TYR A 78 -7.84 7.40 7.38
C TYR A 78 -6.60 8.21 7.06
N GLU A 79 -5.46 7.54 7.12
CA GLU A 79 -4.28 7.88 6.35
C GLU A 79 -4.00 6.83 5.27
N VAL A 80 -3.35 7.25 4.19
CA VAL A 80 -2.73 6.30 3.26
C VAL A 80 -1.32 6.10 3.75
N ASP A 81 -1.08 4.92 4.30
CA ASP A 81 0.16 4.60 4.98
C ASP A 81 0.79 3.32 4.43
N HIS A 82 2.07 3.17 4.77
CA HIS A 82 2.92 2.08 4.33
C HIS A 82 2.65 0.81 5.14
N ILE A 83 2.49 -0.34 4.47
CA ILE A 83 2.37 -1.64 5.15
C ILE A 83 3.70 -1.98 5.82
N ILE A 84 4.77 -1.95 5.03
CA ILE A 84 6.14 -1.93 5.52
C ILE A 84 6.52 -0.47 5.66
N SER A 85 6.69 0.01 6.89
CA SER A 85 7.10 1.39 7.18
C SER A 85 8.34 1.79 6.37
N LEU A 86 8.47 3.08 6.05
CA LEU A 86 9.73 3.61 5.52
C LEU A 86 10.88 3.38 6.49
N GLU A 87 10.63 3.32 7.80
CA GLU A 87 11.63 2.97 8.83
C GLU A 87 12.09 1.51 8.78
N LEU A 88 11.37 0.67 8.03
CA LEU A 88 11.73 -0.69 7.72
C LEU A 88 12.15 -0.85 6.24
N GLY A 89 12.44 0.25 5.55
CA GLY A 89 12.86 0.24 4.14
C GLY A 89 11.73 -0.03 3.15
N GLY A 90 10.47 0.21 3.52
CA GLY A 90 9.32 0.06 2.63
C GLY A 90 9.33 1.00 1.43
N SER A 91 8.57 0.63 0.40
CA SER A 91 8.42 1.38 -0.85
C SER A 91 7.27 2.38 -0.80
N ASN A 92 7.36 3.51 -1.52
CA ASN A 92 6.21 4.41 -1.75
C ASN A 92 5.24 3.90 -2.82
N SER A 93 5.48 2.71 -3.37
CA SER A 93 4.62 2.05 -4.37
C SER A 93 3.22 1.81 -3.81
N ILE A 94 2.20 1.89 -4.69
CA ILE A 94 0.82 1.50 -4.35
C ILE A 94 0.76 0.08 -3.74
N LYS A 95 1.68 -0.81 -4.13
CA LYS A 95 1.80 -2.18 -3.62
C LYS A 95 2.23 -2.27 -2.14
N ASN A 96 2.63 -1.16 -1.54
CA ASN A 96 2.96 -1.07 -0.12
C ASN A 96 2.06 -0.07 0.61
N LEU A 97 0.99 0.43 -0.02
CA LEU A 97 0.14 1.47 0.58
C LEU A 97 -1.27 0.95 0.80
N TYR A 98 -1.87 1.27 1.93
CA TYR A 98 -3.28 0.96 2.21
C TYR A 98 -3.95 2.07 3.03
N PRO A 99 -5.29 2.14 3.04
CA PRO A 99 -6.02 3.01 3.94
C PRO A 99 -5.97 2.47 5.36
N GLU A 100 -5.23 3.15 6.23
CA GLU A 100 -5.11 2.83 7.64
C GLU A 100 -6.04 3.75 8.44
N SER A 101 -6.92 3.17 9.26
CA SER A 101 -7.92 3.92 10.02
C SER A 101 -7.36 4.44 11.35
N TYR A 102 -7.69 5.69 11.69
CA TYR A 102 -7.50 6.24 13.03
C TYR A 102 -8.66 5.91 13.98
N LYS A 103 -9.81 5.50 13.44
CA LYS A 103 -11.06 5.38 14.20
C LYS A 103 -11.40 3.96 14.63
N THR A 104 -10.84 2.94 13.98
CA THR A 104 -11.07 1.55 14.38
C THR A 104 -10.55 1.31 15.79
N GLN A 105 -11.30 0.53 16.57
CA GLN A 105 -10.95 0.21 17.95
C GLN A 105 -11.06 -1.29 18.18
N PRO A 106 -10.18 -1.89 18.98
CA PRO A 106 -9.02 -1.26 19.63
C PRO A 106 -7.80 -1.11 18.70
N LEU A 107 -7.90 -1.58 17.46
CA LEU A 107 -6.82 -1.61 16.47
C LEU A 107 -6.93 -0.42 15.52
N ASN A 108 -5.91 0.44 15.46
CA ASN A 108 -5.84 1.62 14.57
C ASN A 108 -4.38 1.96 14.24
N ALA A 109 -4.18 3.01 13.44
CA ALA A 109 -2.90 3.59 13.06
C ALA A 109 -1.88 3.65 14.21
N HIS A 110 -2.25 4.23 15.36
CA HIS A 110 -1.34 4.38 16.49
C HIS A 110 -0.86 3.05 17.10
N VAL A 111 -1.70 2.01 17.02
CA VAL A 111 -1.32 0.67 17.45
C VAL A 111 -0.32 0.06 16.46
N LYS A 112 -0.52 0.24 15.15
CA LYS A 112 0.47 -0.19 14.16
C LYS A 112 1.77 0.60 14.28
N ASP A 113 1.74 1.92 14.47
CA ASP A 113 2.92 2.77 14.71
C ASP A 113 3.80 2.20 15.84
N SER A 114 3.19 1.70 16.91
CA SER A 114 3.91 1.10 18.03
C SER A 114 4.67 -0.17 17.63
N LEU A 115 4.09 -0.98 16.75
CA LEU A 115 4.78 -2.13 16.15
C LEU A 115 5.91 -1.68 15.21
N GLU A 116 5.67 -0.69 14.35
CA GLU A 116 6.68 -0.19 13.40
C GLU A 116 7.94 0.27 14.14
N ASN A 117 7.76 1.11 15.16
CA ASN A 117 8.83 1.59 16.03
C ASN A 117 9.57 0.42 16.71
N LYS A 118 8.83 -0.58 17.20
CA LYS A 118 9.41 -1.76 17.84
C LYS A 118 10.24 -2.59 16.87
N LEU A 119 9.73 -2.84 15.67
CA LEU A 119 10.44 -3.58 14.63
C LEU A 119 11.69 -2.82 14.15
N HIS A 120 11.60 -1.50 13.99
CA HIS A 120 12.75 -0.67 13.62
C HIS A 120 13.86 -0.78 14.68
N ALA A 121 13.51 -0.62 15.95
CA ALA A 121 14.48 -0.73 17.05
C ALA A 121 15.13 -2.13 17.12
N LEU A 122 14.36 -3.20 16.90
CA LEU A 122 14.88 -4.57 16.90
C LEU A 122 15.81 -4.83 15.70
N ALA A 123 15.40 -4.41 14.50
CA ALA A 123 16.16 -4.63 13.28
C ALA A 123 17.45 -3.81 13.25
N CYS A 124 17.36 -2.51 13.58
CA CYS A 124 18.54 -1.64 13.66
C CYS A 124 19.45 -1.95 14.87
N GLY A 125 18.90 -2.58 15.91
CA GLY A 125 19.68 -3.15 17.01
C GLY A 125 20.27 -4.55 16.73
N GLY A 126 20.06 -5.10 15.53
CA GLY A 126 20.57 -6.42 15.13
C GLY A 126 19.96 -7.61 15.88
N LYS A 127 18.82 -7.42 16.55
CA LYS A 127 18.11 -8.50 17.27
C LYS A 127 17.29 -9.38 16.35
N ILE A 128 16.84 -8.83 15.23
CA ILE A 128 16.22 -9.53 14.10
C ILE A 128 16.82 -8.99 12.80
N THR A 129 16.64 -9.70 11.69
CA THR A 129 17.03 -9.18 10.38
C THR A 129 16.02 -8.14 9.88
N MET A 130 16.44 -7.22 9.01
CA MET A 130 15.52 -6.28 8.37
C MET A 130 14.45 -7.02 7.54
N GLN A 131 14.85 -8.10 6.86
CA GLN A 131 13.95 -8.95 6.09
C GLN A 131 12.90 -9.64 6.96
N GLU A 132 13.28 -10.10 8.17
CA GLU A 132 12.32 -10.67 9.13
C GLU A 132 11.29 -9.62 9.56
N ALA A 133 11.73 -8.40 9.88
CA ALA A 133 10.82 -7.30 10.24
C ALA A 133 9.84 -6.97 9.11
N GLN A 134 10.36 -6.82 7.88
CA GLN A 134 9.59 -6.57 6.66
C GLN A 134 8.55 -7.67 6.42
N GLN A 135 8.95 -8.94 6.49
CA GLN A 135 8.05 -10.07 6.27
C GLN A 135 6.97 -10.17 7.35
N ALA A 136 7.33 -9.94 8.61
CA ALA A 136 6.40 -10.04 9.73
C ALA A 136 5.26 -9.03 9.60
N ILE A 137 5.58 -7.75 9.38
CA ILE A 137 4.57 -6.69 9.29
C ILE A 137 3.71 -6.81 8.02
N ALA A 138 4.33 -7.15 6.88
CA ALA A 138 3.61 -7.30 5.61
C ALA A 138 2.65 -8.50 5.60
N SER A 139 3.01 -9.59 6.27
CA SER A 139 2.17 -10.79 6.31
C SER A 139 0.93 -10.59 7.18
N ASN A 140 1.12 -10.07 8.41
CA ASN A 140 0.04 -9.77 9.33
C ASN A 140 0.54 -8.92 10.50
N TRP A 141 0.27 -7.62 10.46
CA TRP A 141 0.75 -6.71 11.50
C TRP A 141 0.15 -7.02 12.89
N THR A 142 -1.08 -7.55 12.99
CA THR A 142 -1.69 -7.87 14.30
C THR A 142 -1.01 -9.08 14.96
N THR A 143 -0.62 -10.09 14.18
CA THR A 143 0.19 -11.22 14.67
C THR A 143 1.61 -10.77 15.01
N ALA A 144 2.21 -9.92 14.19
CA ALA A 144 3.53 -9.35 14.46
C ALA A 144 3.54 -8.51 15.75
N TYR A 145 2.49 -7.73 16.02
CA TYR A 145 2.31 -7.00 17.27
C TYR A 145 2.36 -7.95 18.47
N VAL A 146 1.59 -9.03 18.45
CA VAL A 146 1.60 -10.04 19.53
C VAL A 146 3.00 -10.64 19.73
N LYS A 147 3.72 -10.92 18.63
CA LYS A 147 5.06 -11.51 18.69
C LYS A 147 6.12 -10.57 19.26
N TYR A 148 6.14 -9.30 18.83
CA TYR A 148 7.27 -8.40 19.10
C TYR A 148 6.98 -7.32 20.16
N VAL A 149 5.71 -6.95 20.35
CA VAL A 149 5.28 -5.93 21.33
C VAL A 149 4.66 -6.59 22.55
N GLY A 150 3.70 -7.50 22.36
CA GLY A 150 2.95 -8.16 23.43
C GLY A 150 1.44 -8.18 23.15
N PRO A 151 0.58 -8.44 24.17
CA PRO A 151 -0.87 -8.51 23.97
C PRO A 151 -1.44 -7.25 23.29
N LEU A 152 -2.40 -7.42 22.38
CA LEU A 152 -3.05 -6.30 21.71
C LEU A 152 -3.89 -5.48 22.71
N PRO A 153 -4.06 -4.16 22.45
CA PRO A 153 -4.87 -3.30 23.30
C PRO A 153 -6.32 -3.77 23.44
N GLY A 154 -6.94 -3.47 24.59
CA GLY A 154 -8.34 -3.78 24.84
C GLY A 154 -8.67 -5.28 24.87
N GLY A 155 -7.68 -6.16 25.00
CA GLY A 155 -7.88 -7.61 24.97
C GLY A 155 -8.17 -8.17 23.57
N ALA A 156 -7.95 -7.39 22.51
CA ALA A 156 -8.10 -7.88 21.15
C ALA A 156 -7.23 -9.11 20.89
N GLN A 157 -7.72 -9.96 19.99
CA GLN A 157 -6.99 -11.12 19.51
C GLN A 157 -6.41 -10.80 18.12
N PRO A 158 -5.26 -11.38 17.75
CA PRO A 158 -4.70 -11.20 16.43
C PRO A 158 -5.67 -11.72 15.38
N ILE A 159 -5.82 -10.99 14.28
CA ILE A 159 -6.73 -11.35 13.19
C ILE A 159 -6.02 -12.38 12.33
N VAL A 160 -6.20 -13.66 12.64
CA VAL A 160 -5.74 -14.78 11.81
C VAL A 160 -6.89 -15.24 10.90
N ASN A 161 -6.59 -15.53 9.62
CA ASN A 161 -7.58 -15.94 8.64
C ASN A 161 -8.45 -17.08 9.18
N GLY A 162 -9.74 -16.78 9.40
CA GLY A 162 -10.72 -17.65 10.08
C GLY A 162 -11.73 -16.89 10.95
N ASN A 163 -11.33 -15.74 11.52
CA ASN A 163 -12.17 -14.98 12.48
C ASN A 163 -12.49 -13.53 12.06
N ALA A 164 -12.13 -13.10 10.85
CA ALA A 164 -12.57 -11.81 10.33
C ALA A 164 -14.00 -11.96 9.77
N PRO A 165 -15.00 -11.16 10.22
CA PRO A 165 -16.23 -11.05 9.47
C PRO A 165 -15.89 -10.51 8.08
N ILE A 166 -16.08 -11.36 7.06
CA ILE A 166 -16.00 -10.96 5.67
C ILE A 166 -17.21 -10.05 5.41
N THR A 167 -17.09 -8.77 5.74
CA THR A 167 -17.99 -7.78 5.16
C THR A 167 -17.62 -7.71 3.69
N HIS A 168 -18.54 -8.22 2.88
CA HIS A 168 -18.43 -8.30 1.45
C HIS A 168 -17.98 -6.95 0.88
N VAL A 169 -16.81 -6.92 0.26
CA VAL A 169 -16.55 -5.93 -0.79
C VAL A 169 -17.64 -6.14 -1.84
N PRO A 170 -18.41 -5.12 -2.27
CA PRO A 170 -19.29 -5.25 -3.39
C PRO A 170 -18.45 -5.69 -4.59
N THR A 171 -18.70 -6.89 -5.08
CA THR A 171 -18.10 -7.40 -6.32
C THR A 171 -18.44 -6.42 -7.44
N LEU A 172 -17.48 -5.57 -7.82
CA LEU A 172 -17.60 -4.79 -9.05
C LEU A 172 -17.78 -5.81 -10.19
N PRO A 173 -18.76 -5.62 -11.11
CA PRO A 173 -19.03 -6.59 -12.16
C PRO A 173 -17.75 -6.85 -12.96
N THR A 174 -17.39 -8.13 -13.03
CA THR A 174 -16.28 -8.64 -13.82
C THR A 174 -16.52 -8.26 -15.28
N PRO A 175 -15.62 -7.54 -15.97
CA PRO A 175 -15.70 -7.46 -17.42
C PRO A 175 -15.56 -8.86 -17.99
N ALA A 176 -16.44 -9.21 -18.94
CA ALA A 176 -16.53 -10.53 -19.56
C ALA A 176 -15.14 -11.03 -20.04
N PRO A 177 -14.87 -12.34 -19.94
CA PRO A 177 -13.60 -12.90 -20.39
C PRO A 177 -13.48 -12.75 -21.91
N VAL A 178 -12.51 -11.95 -22.34
CA VAL A 178 -12.02 -11.97 -23.73
C VAL A 178 -11.19 -13.25 -23.90
N PRO A 179 -11.41 -14.06 -24.95
CA PRO A 179 -10.65 -15.30 -25.13
C PRO A 179 -9.20 -14.94 -25.50
N ILE A 180 -8.28 -15.21 -24.58
CA ILE A 180 -6.85 -15.07 -24.83
C ILE A 180 -6.35 -16.43 -25.31
N SER A 181 -5.98 -16.49 -26.59
CA SER A 181 -5.31 -17.65 -27.17
C SER A 181 -3.96 -17.84 -26.46
N SER A 182 -3.76 -19.05 -25.94
CA SER A 182 -2.52 -19.51 -25.33
C SER A 182 -1.50 -19.84 -26.41
N THR A 183 -0.32 -19.24 -26.32
CA THR A 183 0.93 -19.90 -26.71
C THR A 183 2.05 -19.51 -25.75
N ALA A 184 2.32 -20.47 -24.86
CA ALA A 184 3.57 -20.89 -24.21
C ALA A 184 4.86 -20.03 -24.22
N GLN A 185 5.49 -20.08 -23.03
CA GLN A 185 6.92 -20.34 -22.73
C GLN A 185 7.96 -19.22 -22.83
N GLY A 186 8.66 -19.03 -21.69
CA GLY A 186 9.96 -18.35 -21.62
C GLY A 186 10.45 -18.17 -20.18
N SER A 187 11.16 -19.16 -19.64
CA SER A 187 12.02 -19.01 -18.47
C SER A 187 13.12 -17.98 -18.75
N GLY A 188 13.39 -17.06 -17.81
CA GLY A 188 14.48 -16.10 -17.94
C GLY A 188 14.76 -15.32 -16.66
N THR A 189 15.96 -15.48 -16.14
CA THR A 189 16.54 -14.88 -14.95
C THR A 189 16.48 -13.35 -14.91
N ALA A 190 16.02 -12.82 -13.77
CA ALA A 190 16.35 -11.54 -13.12
C ALA A 190 17.10 -10.47 -13.93
N THR A 191 16.39 -9.74 -14.79
CA THR A 191 16.52 -8.29 -14.95
C THR A 191 15.25 -7.86 -15.67
N GLY A 192 14.39 -7.04 -15.05
CA GLY A 192 13.11 -6.64 -15.63
C GLY A 192 13.25 -5.68 -16.82
N THR A 193 14.18 -5.95 -17.74
CA THR A 193 14.60 -5.11 -18.86
C THR A 193 14.28 -5.79 -20.19
N THR A 194 13.78 -5.04 -21.16
CA THR A 194 13.47 -5.51 -22.52
C THR A 194 13.92 -4.48 -23.55
N THR A 195 14.16 -4.92 -24.78
CA THR A 195 14.48 -4.04 -25.91
C THR A 195 13.26 -3.20 -26.32
N PRO A 196 13.45 -1.92 -26.67
CA PRO A 196 12.40 -1.09 -27.28
C PRO A 196 11.94 -1.61 -28.65
N ASN A 197 10.71 -1.24 -29.02
CA ASN A 197 10.18 -1.45 -30.37
C ASN A 197 10.92 -0.58 -31.39
N ALA A 198 10.82 -0.92 -32.68
CA ALA A 198 11.50 -0.21 -33.77
C ALA A 198 11.14 1.29 -33.87
N ASP A 199 9.94 1.67 -33.41
CA ASP A 199 9.48 3.06 -33.35
C ASP A 199 10.00 3.83 -32.11
N GLY A 200 10.79 3.18 -31.25
CA GLY A 200 11.30 3.70 -29.98
C GLY A 200 10.27 3.75 -28.86
N SER A 201 9.13 3.08 -29.01
CA SER A 201 8.20 2.79 -27.91
C SER A 201 8.67 1.58 -27.10
N CYS A 202 8.07 1.38 -25.92
CA CYS A 202 8.27 0.16 -25.14
C CYS A 202 7.11 -0.80 -25.33
N PRO A 203 7.36 -2.13 -25.31
CA PRO A 203 6.28 -3.11 -25.30
C PRO A 203 5.41 -2.94 -24.07
N THR A 204 4.14 -3.32 -24.19
CA THR A 204 3.15 -3.19 -23.10
C THR A 204 3.54 -3.97 -21.84
N THR A 205 4.36 -5.01 -21.99
CA THR A 205 4.93 -5.82 -20.90
C THR A 205 6.05 -5.12 -20.13
N ALA A 206 6.68 -4.08 -20.70
CA ALA A 206 7.77 -3.32 -20.08
C ALA A 206 7.62 -1.81 -20.33
N PRO A 207 6.58 -1.15 -19.81
CA PRO A 207 6.19 0.19 -20.26
C PRO A 207 7.08 1.32 -19.74
N ILE A 208 8.11 1.08 -18.94
CA ILE A 208 8.96 2.16 -18.43
C ILE A 208 10.06 2.48 -19.43
N LYS A 209 10.01 3.67 -20.04
CA LYS A 209 10.98 4.10 -21.06
C LYS A 209 12.22 4.72 -20.40
N VAL A 210 13.40 4.15 -20.66
CA VAL A 210 14.67 4.80 -20.30
C VAL A 210 15.21 5.55 -21.51
N SER A 211 15.45 6.85 -21.36
CA SER A 211 16.07 7.68 -22.39
C SER A 211 17.59 7.46 -22.47
N SER A 212 18.21 7.92 -23.55
CA SER A 212 19.68 7.92 -23.69
C SER A 212 20.40 8.70 -22.58
N ALA A 213 19.72 9.65 -21.92
CA ALA A 213 20.22 10.43 -20.79
C ALA A 213 20.16 9.70 -19.45
N GLY A 214 19.78 8.42 -19.43
CA GLY A 214 19.68 7.60 -18.22
C GLY A 214 18.50 7.98 -17.32
N ILE A 215 17.48 8.63 -17.88
CA ILE A 215 16.26 9.02 -17.17
C ILE A 215 15.14 8.07 -17.56
N TYR A 216 14.46 7.47 -16.57
CA TYR A 216 13.26 6.69 -16.82
C TYR A 216 11.99 7.56 -16.79
N HIS A 217 11.06 7.23 -17.68
CA HIS A 217 9.80 7.94 -17.90
C HIS A 217 8.63 6.98 -17.68
N LEU A 218 7.58 7.48 -17.02
CA LEU A 218 6.39 6.71 -16.67
C LEU A 218 5.27 6.90 -17.72
N PRO A 219 4.53 5.85 -18.11
CA PRO A 219 3.42 5.97 -19.07
C PRO A 219 2.32 6.94 -18.62
N THR A 220 2.19 7.15 -17.30
CA THR A 220 1.20 8.01 -16.69
C THR A 220 1.89 9.07 -15.84
N GLY A 221 1.45 10.32 -15.96
CA GLY A 221 1.92 11.43 -15.11
C GLY A 221 3.27 12.06 -15.53
N ASP A 222 3.86 11.62 -16.65
CA ASP A 222 5.06 12.21 -17.24
C ASP A 222 4.74 12.79 -18.62
N GLY A 223 4.72 14.12 -18.73
CA GLY A 223 4.46 14.82 -19.99
C GLY A 223 5.49 14.55 -21.09
N ASN A 224 6.64 13.98 -20.74
CA ASN A 224 7.68 13.62 -21.69
C ASN A 224 7.59 12.16 -22.16
N TYR A 225 6.72 11.33 -21.57
CA TYR A 225 6.67 9.90 -21.89
C TYR A 225 6.42 9.61 -23.38
N GLN A 226 5.48 10.32 -24.01
CA GLN A 226 5.13 10.08 -25.41
C GLN A 226 6.22 10.53 -26.39
N ARG A 227 7.00 11.54 -26.00
CA ARG A 227 8.08 12.12 -26.82
C ARG A 227 9.42 11.41 -26.61
N THR A 228 9.62 10.72 -25.50
CA THR A 228 10.84 9.94 -25.24
C THR A 228 10.90 8.71 -26.16
N LYS A 229 12.04 8.58 -26.87
CA LYS A 229 12.46 7.36 -27.55
C LYS A 229 13.26 6.50 -26.57
N ALA A 230 12.76 5.29 -26.30
CA ALA A 230 13.39 4.40 -25.34
C ALA A 230 14.70 3.82 -25.90
N LYS A 231 15.73 3.81 -25.07
CA LYS A 231 16.97 3.03 -25.25
C LYS A 231 16.83 1.65 -24.61
N SER A 232 16.14 1.60 -23.47
CA SER A 232 15.81 0.37 -22.75
C SER A 232 14.41 0.49 -22.15
N CYS A 233 13.72 -0.64 -22.00
CA CYS A 233 12.39 -0.71 -21.45
C CYS A 233 12.38 -1.54 -20.17
N PHE A 234 11.60 -1.12 -19.17
CA PHE A 234 11.51 -1.83 -17.89
C PHE A 234 10.08 -2.16 -17.51
N THR A 235 9.91 -3.29 -16.82
CA THR A 235 8.62 -3.74 -16.29
C THR A 235 8.10 -2.83 -15.17
N SER A 236 8.99 -2.11 -14.48
CA SER A 236 8.63 -1.16 -13.43
C SER A 236 9.67 -0.05 -13.26
N ALA A 237 9.25 1.04 -12.60
CA ALA A 237 10.13 2.16 -12.27
C ALA A 237 11.21 1.71 -11.28
N SER A 238 10.83 0.86 -10.31
CA SER A 238 11.75 0.25 -9.37
C SER A 238 12.82 -0.59 -10.09
N ALA A 239 12.44 -1.36 -11.12
CA ALA A 239 13.40 -2.12 -11.92
C ALA A 239 14.39 -1.20 -12.68
N ALA A 240 13.91 -0.06 -13.20
CA ALA A 240 14.79 0.95 -13.80
C ALA A 240 15.71 1.61 -12.75
N GLN A 241 15.21 1.91 -11.55
CA GLN A 241 15.99 2.47 -10.45
C GLN A 241 17.07 1.50 -9.95
N SER A 242 16.73 0.23 -9.75
CA SER A 242 17.68 -0.82 -9.37
C SER A 242 18.74 -1.04 -10.45
N ALA A 243 18.43 -0.77 -11.72
CA ALA A 243 19.38 -0.76 -12.83
C ALA A 243 20.20 0.55 -12.93
N GLY A 244 20.07 1.47 -11.96
CA GLY A 244 20.86 2.70 -11.87
C GLY A 244 20.26 3.90 -12.62
N TYR A 245 19.05 3.79 -13.16
CA TYR A 245 18.40 4.89 -13.86
C TYR A 245 17.64 5.80 -12.89
N ARG A 246 17.73 7.11 -13.11
CA ARG A 246 17.06 8.11 -12.28
C ARG A 246 15.72 8.52 -12.88
N GLY A 247 14.75 8.88 -12.04
CA GLY A 247 13.46 9.40 -12.51
C GLY A 247 13.60 10.85 -13.01
N ILE A 248 12.56 11.34 -13.69
CA ILE A 248 12.42 12.78 -13.97
C ILE A 248 12.51 13.58 -12.65
N LYS A 249 13.29 14.66 -12.65
CA LYS A 249 13.26 15.62 -11.54
C LYS A 249 11.97 16.43 -11.67
N LYS A 250 11.18 16.49 -10.61
CA LYS A 250 10.03 17.38 -10.51
C LYS A 250 10.48 18.76 -10.07
#